data_AF-A0A838JZ70-F1
#
_entry.id   AF-A0A838JZ70-F1
#
_cell.length_a   1.000
_cell.length_b   1.000
_cell.length_c   1.000
_cell.angle_alpha   90.00
_cell.angle_beta   90.00
_cell.angle_gamma   90.00
#
_symmetry.space_group_name_H-M   'P 1'
#
loop_
_entity.id
_entity.type
_entity.pdbx_description
1 polymer ?
#
loop_
_entity_poly.entity_id
_entity_poly.type
_entity_poly.pdbx_seq_one_letter_code
_entity_poly.pdbx_strand_id
1 'polypeptide(L)'
;PGRYEVRLHFAELYYTRAGQRVFGALAEGRRVLGKLDLVAEVGPLTAHRVVVPVDVDDGYVNLRFSASVGLAAVNAIEVIGPPAR
;
A
#
# COMPACT_ATOMS: atom_id res chain seq x y z
N PRO A 1 -3.14 12.24 17.57
CA PRO A 1 -4.32 12.05 16.69
C PRO A 1 -4.30 13.08 15.56
N GLY A 2 -4.77 12.72 14.37
CA GLY A 2 -4.78 13.62 13.21
C GLY A 2 -5.04 12.88 11.90
N ARG A 3 -5.30 13.66 10.84
CA ARG A 3 -5.47 13.14 9.48
C ARG A 3 -4.15 13.20 8.74
N TYR A 4 -3.73 12.07 8.19
CA TYR A 4 -2.50 11.89 7.45
C TYR A 4 -2.79 11.48 6.01
N GLU A 5 -1.86 11.78 5.11
CA GLU A 5 -1.80 11.16 3.79
C GLU A 5 -0.72 10.08 3.83
N VAL A 6 -1.11 8.83 3.63
CA VAL A 6 -0.20 7.70 3.50
C VAL A 6 -0.03 7.38 2.02
N ARG A 7 1.21 7.37 1.54
CA ARG A 7 1.54 6.97 0.17
C ARG A 7 2.26 5.64 0.20
N LEU A 8 1.71 4.66 -0.49
CA LEU A 8 2.28 3.34 -0.65
C LEU A 8 2.89 3.24 -2.04
N HIS A 9 4.18 2.94 -2.10
CA HIS A 9 4.93 2.84 -3.33
C HIS A 9 5.25 1.39 -3.63
N PHE A 10 5.02 1.01 -4.87
CA PHE A 10 5.11 -0.36 -5.34
C PHE A 10 5.88 -0.43 -6.65
N ALA A 11 6.54 -1.56 -6.86
CA ALA A 11 7.01 -2.07 -8.13
C ALA A 11 7.08 -3.59 -8.00
N GLU A 12 6.59 -4.33 -8.99
CA GLU A 12 6.85 -5.77 -9.00
C GLU A 12 8.29 -6.01 -9.49
N LEU A 13 9.15 -6.41 -8.56
CA LEU A 13 10.58 -6.62 -8.82
C LEU A 13 10.96 -8.10 -9.05
N TYR A 14 10.03 -9.03 -8.82
CA TYR A 14 10.32 -10.46 -8.86
C TYR A 14 9.46 -11.21 -9.88
N TYR A 15 8.13 -11.06 -9.79
CA TYR A 15 7.22 -11.75 -10.69
C TYR A 15 7.07 -11.04 -12.03
N THR A 16 6.86 -11.80 -13.09
CA THR A 16 6.78 -11.26 -14.46
C THR A 16 5.45 -11.56 -15.14
N ARG A 17 4.55 -12.29 -14.48
CA ARG A 17 3.21 -12.62 -15.00
C ARG A 17 2.13 -12.25 -13.98
N ALA A 18 0.98 -11.83 -14.50
CA ALA A 18 -0.21 -11.59 -13.69
C ALA A 18 -0.62 -12.85 -12.92
N GLY A 19 -1.20 -12.66 -11.75
CA GLY A 19 -1.71 -13.69 -10.85
C GLY A 19 -0.66 -14.32 -9.94
N GLN A 20 0.64 -14.03 -10.10
CA GLN A 20 1.69 -14.62 -9.27
C GLN A 20 1.82 -13.96 -7.89
N ARG A 21 1.37 -12.71 -7.78
CA ARG A 21 1.25 -11.98 -6.52
C ARG A 21 -0.06 -11.19 -6.54
N VAL A 22 -0.91 -11.46 -5.55
CA VAL A 22 -2.16 -10.72 -5.36
C VAL A 22 -2.31 -10.43 -3.87
N PHE A 23 -2.39 -9.16 -3.51
CA PHE A 23 -2.42 -8.74 -2.12
C PHE A 23 -3.28 -7.49 -1.89
N GLY A 24 -3.62 -7.25 -0.64
CA GLY A 24 -4.32 -6.08 -0.19
C GLY A 24 -3.65 -5.49 1.03
N ALA A 25 -4.21 -4.38 1.50
CA ALA A 25 -3.72 -3.64 2.65
C ALA A 25 -4.88 -3.00 3.41
N LEU A 26 -4.73 -2.95 4.73
CA LEU A 26 -5.55 -2.16 5.63
C LEU A 26 -4.71 -1.01 6.19
N ALA A 27 -5.35 0.13 6.42
CA ALA A 27 -4.84 1.23 7.23
C ALA A 27 -5.87 1.52 8.33
N GLU A 28 -5.45 1.54 9.60
CA GLU A 28 -6.35 1.75 10.75
C GLU A 28 -7.55 0.79 10.73
N GLY A 29 -7.30 -0.48 10.42
CA GLY A 29 -8.32 -1.53 10.31
C GLY A 29 -9.26 -1.41 9.10
N ARG A 30 -9.16 -0.35 8.29
CA ARG A 30 -9.99 -0.12 7.10
C ARG A 30 -9.26 -0.55 5.84
N ARG A 31 -9.99 -1.17 4.90
CA ARG A 31 -9.42 -1.62 3.62
C ARG A 31 -9.03 -0.42 2.77
N VAL A 32 -7.75 -0.34 2.42
CA VAL A 32 -7.20 0.66 1.50
C VAL A 32 -6.72 0.05 0.18
N LEU A 33 -6.39 -1.25 0.16
CA LEU A 33 -6.12 -2.03 -1.05
C LEU A 33 -6.87 -3.37 -1.02
N GLY A 34 -7.44 -3.75 -2.16
CA GLY A 34 -8.26 -4.96 -2.33
C GLY A 34 -7.48 -6.19 -2.74
N LYS A 35 -7.33 -6.38 -4.06
CA LYS A 35 -6.63 -7.48 -4.73
C LYS A 35 -5.66 -6.91 -5.75
N LEU A 36 -4.68 -6.15 -5.28
CA LEU A 36 -3.66 -5.55 -6.13
C LEU A 36 -2.77 -6.64 -6.73
N ASP A 37 -2.72 -6.65 -8.06
CA ASP A 37 -1.76 -7.39 -8.87
C ASP A 37 -0.99 -6.35 -9.70
N LEU A 38 0.26 -6.11 -9.32
CA LEU A 38 1.08 -5.07 -9.94
C LEU A 38 1.42 -5.39 -11.39
N VAL A 39 1.60 -6.68 -11.74
CA VAL A 39 1.91 -7.06 -13.12
C VAL A 39 0.70 -6.83 -14.02
N ALA A 40 -0.50 -7.13 -13.52
CA ALA A 40 -1.73 -6.85 -14.26
C ALA A 40 -2.04 -5.34 -14.35
N GLU A 41 -1.75 -4.58 -13.29
CA GLU A 41 -2.07 -3.15 -13.20
C GLU A 41 -1.11 -2.28 -14.01
N VAL A 42 0.20 -2.48 -13.86
CA VAL A 42 1.24 -1.62 -14.45
C VAL A 42 2.38 -2.36 -15.15
N GLY A 43 2.39 -3.69 -15.12
CA GLY A 43 3.50 -4.49 -15.64
C GLY A 43 4.66 -4.65 -14.64
N PRO A 44 5.61 -5.56 -14.93
CA PRO A 44 6.78 -5.77 -14.07
C PRO A 44 7.72 -4.57 -14.14
N LEU A 45 8.56 -4.39 -13.12
CA LEU A 45 9.59 -3.35 -13.04
C LEU A 45 9.07 -1.91 -13.26
N THR A 46 7.78 -1.68 -13.02
CA THR A 46 7.12 -0.39 -13.24
C THR A 46 6.64 0.18 -11.92
N ALA A 47 6.93 1.46 -11.68
CA ALA A 47 6.54 2.14 -10.46
C ALA A 47 5.03 2.40 -10.42
N HIS A 48 4.42 2.11 -9.28
CA HIS A 48 3.01 2.39 -9.00
C HIS A 48 2.88 2.98 -7.60
N ARG A 49 2.02 3.99 -7.44
CA ARG A 49 1.80 4.68 -6.17
C ARG A 49 0.33 4.77 -5.87
N VAL A 50 -0.04 4.40 -4.65
CA VAL A 50 -1.40 4.58 -4.11
C VAL A 50 -1.34 5.56 -2.95
N VAL A 51 -2.24 6.54 -2.96
CA VAL A 51 -2.35 7.59 -1.95
C VAL A 51 -3.66 7.44 -1.21
N VAL A 52 -3.61 7.29 0.11
CA VAL A 52 -4.79 7.03 0.95
C VAL A 52 -4.81 7.99 2.14
N PRO A 53 -5.94 8.67 2.40
CA PRO A 53 -6.11 9.42 3.64
C PRO A 53 -6.34 8.47 4.82
N VAL A 54 -5.71 8.74 5.95
CA VAL A 54 -5.78 7.92 7.17
C VAL A 54 -6.03 8.82 8.38
N ASP A 55 -7.07 8.52 9.15
CA ASP A 55 -7.35 9.17 10.42
C ASP A 55 -6.76 8.34 11.56
N VAL A 56 -5.80 8.92 12.28
CA VAL A 56 -5.05 8.27 13.37
C VAL A 56 -5.54 8.81 14.71
N ASP A 57 -5.90 7.93 15.63
CA ASP A 57 -6.42 8.31 16.95
C ASP A 57 -5.41 8.08 18.08
N ASP A 58 -4.61 7.02 17.99
CA ASP A 58 -3.71 6.53 19.05
C ASP A 58 -2.26 7.03 18.93
N GLY A 59 -1.94 7.76 17.86
CA GLY A 59 -0.60 8.27 17.58
C GLY A 59 0.27 7.36 16.72
N TYR A 60 -0.24 6.21 16.27
CA TYR A 60 0.46 5.28 15.39
C TYR A 60 -0.30 5.12 14.07
N VAL A 61 0.42 5.10 12.95
CA VAL A 61 -0.14 4.65 11.67
C VAL A 61 0.03 3.14 11.59
N ASN A 62 -1.06 2.40 11.71
CA ASN A 62 -1.14 0.95 11.66
C ASN A 62 -1.49 0.48 10.24
N LEU A 63 -0.49 -0.12 9.56
CA LEU A 63 -0.66 -0.73 8.25
C LEU A 63 -0.58 -2.24 8.34
N ARG A 64 -1.52 -2.94 7.69
CA ARG A 64 -1.50 -4.40 7.59
C ARG A 64 -1.60 -4.84 6.15
N PHE A 65 -0.57 -5.54 5.67
CA PHE A 65 -0.56 -6.15 4.34
C PHE A 65 -0.91 -7.63 4.44
N SER A 66 -1.67 -8.12 3.47
CA SER A 66 -2.07 -9.53 3.41
C SER A 66 -2.16 -9.99 1.97
N ALA A 67 -1.58 -11.14 1.65
CA ALA A 67 -1.64 -11.73 0.32
C ALA A 67 -2.69 -12.84 0.25
N SER A 68 -3.41 -12.89 -0.86
CA SER A 68 -4.20 -14.07 -1.25
C SER A 68 -3.41 -15.02 -2.14
N VAL A 69 -2.39 -14.52 -2.85
CA VAL A 69 -1.44 -15.31 -3.65
C VAL A 69 -0.04 -14.73 -3.48
N GLY A 70 0.95 -15.62 -3.29
CA GLY A 70 2.34 -15.22 -3.06
C GLY A 70 2.54 -14.48 -1.74
N LEU A 71 3.50 -13.56 -1.70
CA LEU A 71 3.77 -12.68 -0.57
C LEU A 71 3.41 -11.24 -0.93
N ALA A 72 2.84 -10.49 0.00
CA ALA A 72 2.58 -9.06 -0.19
C ALA A 72 3.91 -8.30 -0.27
N ALA A 73 3.95 -7.20 -1.01
CA ALA A 73 5.14 -6.39 -1.17
C ALA A 73 4.80 -4.90 -1.07
N VAL A 74 5.73 -4.13 -0.51
CA VAL A 74 5.73 -2.66 -0.51
C VAL A 74 7.17 -2.22 -0.64
N ASN A 75 7.44 -1.24 -1.50
CA ASN A 75 8.80 -0.77 -1.78
C ASN A 75 9.15 0.47 -0.98
N ALA A 76 8.18 1.34 -0.71
CA ALA A 76 8.33 2.46 0.22
C ALA A 76 6.97 2.90 0.80
N ILE A 77 7.03 3.56 1.95
CA ILE A 77 5.88 4.14 2.64
C ILE A 77 6.24 5.59 2.98
N GLU A 78 5.44 6.55 2.54
CA GLU A 78 5.49 7.94 3.00
C GLU A 78 4.29 8.22 3.91
N VAL A 79 4.51 8.87 5.04
CA VAL A 79 3.46 9.35 5.95
C VAL A 79 3.58 10.86 6.06
N ILE A 80 2.58 11.56 5.55
CA ILE A 80 2.57 13.02 5.48
C ILE A 80 1.53 13.51 6.48
N GLY A 81 2.03 14.12 7.55
CA GLY A 81 1.20 14.79 8.53
C GLY A 81 0.58 16.08 7.97
N PRO A 82 -0.41 16.64 8.69
CA PRO A 82 -0.89 17.98 8.38
C PRO A 82 0.29 18.98 8.40
N PRO A 83 0.22 20.09 7.66
CA PRO A 83 1.25 21.12 7.69
C PRO A 83 1.60 21.49 9.13
N ALA A 84 2.90 21.63 9.42
CA ALA A 84 3.35 22.09 10.72
C ALA A 84 2.70 23.45 11.03
N ARG A 85 2.20 23.59 12.25
CA ARG A 85 1.57 24.82 12.73
C ARG A 85 2.61 25.86 13.13
#